data_AF-A0A933CGB8-F1
#
_entry.id   AF-A0A933CGB8-F1
#
_cell.length_a   1.000
_cell.length_b   1.000
_cell.length_c   1.000
_cell.angle_alpha   90.00
_cell.angle_beta   90.00
_cell.angle_gamma   90.00
#
_symmetry.space_group_name_H-M   'P 1'
#
loop_
_entity.id
_entity.type
_entity.pdbx_description
1 polymer ?
#
loop_
_entity_poly.entity_id
_entity_poly.type
_entity_poly.pdbx_seq_one_letter_code
_entity_poly.pdbx_strand_id
1 'polypeptide(L)'
;MAKKAKTAFEVACPHCGAKLTVDGEMHAVLEHVPPPKKSDYDFDEQLKGLSEAERKRDELFRQQMEAEKGRAKLLERKFEESLKKRKDEPVTKPLRDIDID
;
A
#
# COMPACT_ATOMS: atom_id res chain seq x y z
N MET A 1 -36.43 10.52 47.24
CA MET A 1 -36.58 11.69 46.33
C MET A 1 -35.18 12.00 45.78
N ALA A 2 -34.92 11.60 44.53
CA ALA A 2 -33.58 11.57 43.94
C ALA A 2 -32.99 12.98 43.82
N LYS A 3 -31.85 13.20 44.45
CA LYS A 3 -31.09 14.46 44.41
C LYS A 3 -30.55 14.61 42.99
N LYS A 4 -31.07 15.62 42.28
CA LYS A 4 -30.77 15.96 40.88
C LYS A 4 -29.27 15.85 40.57
N ALA A 5 -28.97 15.04 39.56
CA ALA A 5 -27.72 15.02 38.80
C ALA A 5 -27.37 16.44 38.32
N LYS A 6 -26.55 17.15 39.09
CA LYS A 6 -26.12 18.52 38.77
C LYS A 6 -24.77 18.58 38.07
N THR A 7 -24.10 17.44 37.86
CA THR A 7 -22.73 17.36 37.34
C THR A 7 -22.56 16.31 36.24
N ALA A 8 -23.65 15.73 35.72
CA ALA A 8 -23.59 14.86 34.57
C ALA A 8 -23.41 15.69 33.29
N PHE A 9 -22.42 15.35 32.46
CA PHE A 9 -22.17 15.98 31.17
C PHE A 9 -21.92 14.96 30.07
N GLU A 10 -22.24 15.33 28.83
CA GLU A 10 -22.07 14.48 27.66
C GLU A 10 -20.72 14.73 26.98
N VAL A 11 -20.00 13.66 26.67
CA VAL A 11 -18.76 13.69 25.89
C VAL A 11 -18.76 12.65 24.79
N ALA A 12 -18.11 12.99 23.67
CA ALA A 12 -17.85 12.03 22.61
C ALA A 12 -16.55 11.26 22.90
N CYS A 13 -16.59 9.94 22.77
CA CYS A 13 -15.40 9.10 22.89
C CYS A 13 -14.45 9.37 21.70
N PRO A 14 -13.17 9.76 21.92
CA PRO A 14 -12.24 10.06 20.83
C PRO A 14 -11.82 8.83 20.02
N HIS A 15 -12.02 7.62 20.53
CA HIS A 15 -11.65 6.38 19.84
C HIS A 15 -12.72 5.90 18.86
N CYS A 16 -13.99 5.87 19.28
CA CYS A 16 -15.08 5.30 18.48
C CYS A 16 -16.22 6.28 18.18
N GLY A 17 -16.20 7.50 18.72
CA GLY A 17 -17.29 8.46 18.54
C GLY A 17 -18.57 8.12 19.30
N ALA A 18 -18.55 7.17 20.23
CA ALA A 18 -19.68 6.88 21.12
C ALA A 18 -20.05 8.11 21.97
N LYS A 19 -21.34 8.29 22.26
CA LYS A 19 -21.79 9.30 23.22
C LYS A 19 -21.73 8.71 24.62
N LEU A 20 -21.05 9.41 25.53
CA LEU A 20 -20.87 9.02 26.92
C LEU A 20 -21.51 10.08 27.82
N THR A 21 -22.36 9.65 28.75
CA THR A 21 -22.85 10.51 29.84
C THR A 21 -21.99 10.24 31.06
N VAL A 22 -21.22 11.22 31.51
CA VAL A 22 -20.24 11.08 32.61
C VAL A 22 -20.67 11.92 33.80
N ASP A 23 -20.62 11.35 35.00
CA ASP A 23 -20.79 12.08 36.25
C ASP A 23 -19.46 12.69 36.70
N GLY A 24 -19.41 14.02 36.79
CA GLY A 24 -18.20 14.74 37.19
C GLY A 24 -17.82 14.64 38.67
N GLU A 25 -18.74 14.23 39.57
CA GLU A 25 -18.43 14.06 41.00
C GLU A 25 -17.92 12.63 41.27
N MET A 26 -18.60 11.64 40.70
CA MET A 26 -18.26 10.23 40.90
C MET A 26 -17.16 9.73 39.94
N HIS A 27 -16.75 10.55 38.96
CA HIS A 27 -15.79 10.19 37.91
C HIS A 27 -16.16 8.88 37.20
N ALA A 28 -17.46 8.65 36.99
CA ALA A 28 -18.01 7.41 36.47
C ALA A 28 -18.84 7.65 35.19
N VAL A 29 -18.81 6.69 34.28
CA VAL A 29 -19.67 6.69 33.09
C VAL A 29 -21.04 6.13 33.48
N LEU A 30 -22.08 6.94 33.33
CA LEU A 30 -23.45 6.56 33.63
C LEU A 30 -24.13 5.87 32.44
N GLU A 31 -23.83 6.30 31.21
CA GLU A 31 -24.44 5.78 29.99
C GLU A 31 -23.45 5.77 28.83
N HIS A 32 -23.48 4.69 28.04
CA HIS A 32 -22.71 4.52 26.82
C HIS A 32 -23.65 4.20 25.65
N VAL A 33 -23.76 5.14 24.72
CA VAL A 33 -24.49 4.97 23.46
C VAL A 33 -23.46 4.72 22.35
N PRO A 34 -23.37 3.48 21.82
CA PRO A 34 -22.42 3.16 20.76
C PRO A 34 -22.72 3.99 19.50
N PRO A 35 -21.70 4.32 18.70
CA PRO A 35 -21.90 5.01 17.42
C PRO A 35 -22.80 4.14 16.51
N PRO A 36 -23.61 4.77 15.63
CA PRO A 36 -24.32 4.00 14.61
C PRO A 36 -23.32 3.19 13.81
N LYS A 37 -23.60 1.89 13.62
CA LYS A 37 -22.79 1.04 12.75
C LYS A 37 -22.80 1.67 11.37
N LYS A 38 -21.63 2.05 10.84
CA LYS A 38 -21.49 2.46 9.45
C LYS A 38 -21.84 1.24 8.59
N SER A 39 -23.05 1.21 8.07
CA SER A 39 -23.58 0.10 7.28
C SER A 39 -23.28 0.30 5.80
N ASP A 40 -22.02 0.52 5.46
CA ASP A 40 -21.61 0.72 4.05
C ASP A 40 -20.50 -0.29 3.69
N TYR A 41 -20.64 -1.53 4.16
CA TYR A 41 -19.89 -2.64 3.59
C TYR A 41 -20.65 -3.13 2.35
N ASP A 42 -20.39 -2.51 1.21
CA ASP A 42 -20.92 -2.97 -0.07
C ASP A 42 -20.03 -4.10 -0.61
N PHE A 43 -20.53 -5.34 -0.46
CA PHE A 43 -19.86 -6.52 -0.97
C PHE A 43 -19.69 -6.47 -2.50
N ASP A 44 -20.60 -5.81 -3.22
CA ASP A 44 -20.53 -5.73 -4.68
C ASP A 44 -19.37 -4.84 -5.14
N GLU A 45 -19.07 -3.76 -4.41
CA GLU A 45 -17.88 -2.93 -4.66
C GLU A 45 -16.57 -3.70 -4.43
N GLN A 46 -16.52 -4.54 -3.39
CA GLN A 46 -15.34 -5.37 -3.12
C GLN A 46 -15.13 -6.42 -4.20
N LEU A 47 -16.21 -7.08 -4.67
CA LEU A 47 -16.15 -8.05 -5.76
C LEU A 47 -15.67 -7.41 -7.07
N LYS A 48 -16.14 -6.20 -7.38
CA LYS A 48 -15.64 -5.41 -8.52
C LYS A 48 -14.14 -5.13 -8.37
N GLY A 49 -13.68 -4.70 -7.19
CA GLY A 49 -12.28 -4.45 -6.91
C GLY A 49 -11.38 -5.67 -7.16
N LEU A 50 -11.84 -6.88 -6.81
CA LEU A 50 -11.09 -8.13 -7.07
C LEU A 50 -10.95 -8.41 -8.57
N SER A 51 -12.04 -8.30 -9.34
CA SER A 51 -12.00 -8.51 -10.79
C SER A 51 -11.10 -7.50 -11.52
N GLU A 52 -11.12 -6.23 -11.09
CA GLU A 52 -10.25 -5.20 -11.65
C GLU A 52 -8.77 -5.45 -11.34
N ALA A 53 -8.47 -5.94 -10.14
CA ALA A 53 -7.12 -6.29 -9.73
C ALA A 53 -6.58 -7.48 -10.52
N GLU A 54 -7.42 -8.48 -10.82
CA GLU A 54 -7.07 -9.61 -11.69
C GLU A 54 -6.71 -9.14 -13.11
N ARG A 55 -7.60 -8.33 -13.71
CA ARG A 55 -7.36 -7.78 -15.06
C ARG A 55 -6.05 -7.00 -15.15
N LYS A 56 -5.75 -6.15 -14.16
CA LYS A 56 -4.49 -5.38 -14.11
C LYS A 56 -3.27 -6.30 -14.01
N ARG A 57 -3.36 -7.37 -13.22
CA ARG A 57 -2.27 -8.35 -13.06
C ARG A 57 -1.96 -9.07 -14.37
N ASP A 58 -2.99 -9.49 -15.08
CA ASP A 58 -2.87 -10.19 -16.36
C ASP A 58 -2.30 -9.28 -17.45
N GLU A 59 -2.73 -8.02 -17.49
CA GLU A 59 -2.21 -7.03 -18.44
C GLU A 59 -0.71 -6.78 -18.20
N LEU A 60 -0.31 -6.54 -16.95
CA LEU A 60 1.10 -6.38 -16.59
C LEU A 60 1.91 -7.62 -16.93
N PHE A 61 1.38 -8.81 -16.64
CA PHE A 61 2.06 -10.06 -16.96
C PHE A 61 2.28 -10.22 -18.47
N ARG A 62 1.28 -9.93 -19.30
CA ARG A 62 1.42 -9.97 -20.76
C ARG A 62 2.49 -9.01 -21.26
N GLN A 63 2.50 -7.77 -20.77
CA GLN A 63 3.51 -6.78 -21.14
C GLN A 63 4.93 -7.26 -20.79
N GLN A 64 5.12 -7.82 -19.58
CA GLN A 64 6.42 -8.35 -19.16
C GLN A 64 6.84 -9.57 -19.98
N MET A 65 5.90 -10.47 -20.30
CA MET A 65 6.17 -11.64 -21.14
C MET A 65 6.57 -11.25 -22.57
N GLU A 66 5.95 -10.22 -23.14
CA GLU A 66 6.34 -9.69 -24.45
C GLU A 66 7.74 -9.06 -24.42
N ALA A 67 8.04 -8.29 -23.37
CA ALA A 67 9.36 -7.72 -23.16
C ALA A 67 10.45 -8.80 -23.03
N GLU A 68 10.20 -9.85 -22.25
CA GLU A 68 11.14 -10.96 -22.06
C GLU A 68 11.40 -11.76 -23.35
N LYS A 69 10.38 -12.00 -24.19
CA LYS A 69 10.55 -12.69 -25.49
C LYS A 69 11.54 -11.98 -26.42
N GLY A 70 11.53 -10.65 -26.43
CA GLY A 70 12.45 -9.84 -27.26
C GLY A 70 13.83 -9.65 -26.64
N ARG A 71 13.93 -9.77 -25.32
CA ARG A 71 15.14 -9.43 -24.55
C ARG A 71 16.35 -10.27 -24.94
N ALA A 72 16.19 -11.60 -25.09
CA ALA A 72 17.30 -12.49 -25.43
C ALA A 72 17.95 -12.11 -26.78
N LYS A 73 17.14 -11.91 -27.82
CA LYS A 73 17.62 -11.51 -29.15
C LYS A 73 18.27 -10.12 -29.16
N LEU A 74 17.75 -9.18 -28.37
CA LEU A 74 18.33 -7.86 -28.22
C LEU A 74 19.70 -7.92 -27.53
N LEU A 75 19.83 -8.74 -26.49
CA LEU A 75 21.11 -8.93 -25.78
C LEU A 75 22.17 -9.55 -26.69
N GLU A 76 21.79 -10.56 -27.48
CA GLU A 76 22.68 -11.20 -28.44
C GLU A 76 23.21 -10.20 -29.48
N ARG A 77 22.33 -9.41 -30.10
CA ARG A 77 22.74 -8.36 -31.06
C ARG A 77 23.63 -7.29 -30.42
N LYS A 78 23.32 -6.86 -29.19
CA LYS A 78 24.16 -5.90 -28.45
C LYS A 78 25.53 -6.48 -28.15
N PHE A 79 25.60 -7.76 -27.82
CA PHE A 79 26.86 -8.46 -27.58
C PHE A 79 27.70 -8.52 -28.85
N GLU A 80 27.11 -8.91 -29.98
CA GLU A 80 27.78 -8.93 -31.28
C GLU A 80 28.31 -7.55 -31.71
N GLU A 81 27.50 -6.49 -31.58
CA GLU A 81 27.96 -5.12 -31.88
C GLU A 81 29.09 -4.69 -30.96
N SER A 82 29.00 -4.98 -29.66
CA SER A 82 30.03 -4.63 -28.69
C SER A 82 31.33 -5.38 -28.97
N LEU A 83 31.25 -6.66 -29.35
CA LEU A 83 32.40 -7.44 -29.77
C LEU A 83 33.03 -6.88 -31.04
N LYS A 84 32.25 -6.47 -32.03
CA LYS A 84 32.78 -5.83 -33.26
C LYS A 84 33.50 -4.54 -32.93
N LYS A 85 32.90 -3.65 -32.13
CA LYS A 85 33.52 -2.37 -31.71
C LYS A 85 34.83 -2.57 -30.96
N ARG A 86 34.89 -3.55 -30.05
CA ARG A 86 36.09 -3.83 -29.24
C ARG A 86 37.19 -4.58 -29.98
N LYS A 87 36.93 -5.18 -31.15
CA LYS A 87 37.99 -5.81 -31.97
C LYS A 87 38.98 -4.78 -32.51
N ASP A 88 38.53 -3.55 -32.75
CA ASP A 88 39.34 -2.46 -33.29
C ASP A 88 40.01 -1.61 -32.19
N GLU A 89 39.69 -1.86 -30.92
CA GLU A 89 40.16 -1.07 -29.78
C GLU A 89 41.36 -1.77 -29.10
N PRO A 90 42.44 -1.03 -28.75
CA PRO A 90 43.61 -1.63 -28.13
C PRO A 90 43.24 -2.32 -26.82
N VAL A 91 43.73 -3.55 -26.62
CA VAL A 91 43.46 -4.36 -25.42
C VAL A 91 44.17 -3.73 -24.22
N THR A 92 43.51 -2.81 -23.55
CA THR A 92 43.94 -2.25 -22.27
C THR A 92 43.24 -2.99 -21.13
N LYS A 93 43.98 -3.37 -20.08
CA LYS A 93 43.41 -4.01 -18.89
C LYS A 93 42.32 -3.09 -18.30
N PRO A 94 41.07 -3.55 -18.14
CA PRO A 94 40.04 -2.78 -17.46
C PRO A 94 40.51 -2.43 -16.05
N LEU A 95 40.39 -1.16 -15.66
CA LEU A 95 40.69 -0.74 -14.31
C LEU A 95 39.74 -1.47 -13.36
N ARG A 96 40.28 -2.29 -12.47
CA ARG A 96 39.47 -2.99 -11.46
C ARG A 96 39.36 -2.07 -10.26
N ASP A 97 38.24 -2.13 -9.53
CA ASP A 97 38.05 -1.32 -8.32
C ASP A 97 39.14 -1.59 -7.25
N ILE A 98 39.76 -2.76 -7.29
CA ILE A 98 40.89 -3.15 -6.42
C ILE A 98 42.21 -2.46 -6.82
N ASP A 99 42.32 -2.01 -8.08
CA ASP A 99 43.49 -1.30 -8.60
C ASP A 99 43.37 0.23 -8.40
N ILE A 100 42.30 0.71 -7.76
CA ILE A 100 42.06 2.12 -7.38
C ILE A 100 42.45 2.27 -5.91
N ASP A 101 43.63 2.81 -5.63
CA ASP A 101 44.05 3.23 -4.27
C ASP A 101 43.14 4.35 -3.73
#